data_AF-A0A5E4KTG6-F1
#
_entry.id   AF-A0A5E4KTG6-F1
#
_cell.length_a   1.000
_cell.length_b   1.000
_cell.length_c   1.000
_cell.angle_alpha   90.00
_cell.angle_beta   90.00
_cell.angle_gamma   90.00
#
_symmetry.space_group_name_H-M   'P 1'
#
loop_
_entity.id
_entity.type
_entity.pdbx_description
1 polymer ?
#
loop_
_entity_poly.entity_id
_entity_poly.type
_entity_poly.pdbx_seq_one_letter_code
_entity_poly.pdbx_strand_id
1 'polypeptide(L)'
;MTNDTTDFSWVEHFYSLFLSRDICILFGGGLLICAVEFAMWEKIFLPKELSLELIGFLLVSYFLGLAISELGDWFNILGEMKLPEGYQSFFLFIQDMTENYNDNVLNRYERYIFVMNAGKIVGLSSLFGAVVIIMFALIRFIFNTKIPTVEYILLVFSLLIYGAFMIFDSRKSYKIIRETQDSLAIEIKSKLG
;
A
#
# COMPACT_ATOMS: atom_id res chain seq x y z
N MET A 1 16.59 -29.10 -25.69
CA MET A 1 16.44 -27.69 -26.07
C MET A 1 15.02 -27.31 -25.73
N THR A 2 14.69 -26.53 -24.70
CA THR A 2 15.44 -25.78 -23.68
C THR A 2 14.48 -25.71 -22.49
N ASN A 3 14.92 -26.20 -21.34
CA ASN A 3 14.16 -26.26 -20.08
C ASN A 3 14.36 -24.94 -19.30
N ASP A 4 14.35 -23.81 -20.01
CA ASP A 4 14.83 -22.51 -19.51
C ASP A 4 13.71 -21.52 -19.17
N THR A 5 12.44 -21.93 -19.22
CA THR A 5 11.31 -21.01 -18.95
C THR A 5 10.74 -21.11 -17.53
N THR A 6 11.09 -22.14 -16.75
CA THR A 6 10.62 -22.31 -15.37
C THR A 6 11.49 -21.60 -14.34
N ASP A 7 12.79 -21.45 -14.61
CA ASP A 7 13.73 -20.85 -13.65
C ASP A 7 13.58 -19.33 -13.50
N PHE A 8 12.89 -18.67 -14.44
CA PHE A 8 12.69 -17.21 -14.42
C PHE A 8 11.34 -16.75 -13.87
N SER A 9 10.30 -17.61 -13.82
CA SER A 9 8.94 -17.15 -13.48
C SER A 9 8.83 -16.69 -12.02
N TRP A 10 9.40 -17.43 -11.07
CA TRP A 10 9.33 -17.08 -9.65
C TRP A 10 10.09 -15.79 -9.34
N VAL A 11 11.18 -15.51 -10.07
CA VAL A 11 11.96 -14.27 -9.96
C VAL A 11 11.12 -13.08 -10.42
N GLU A 12 10.41 -13.21 -11.53
CA GLU A 12 9.49 -12.19 -12.05
C GLU A 12 8.36 -11.91 -11.05
N HIS A 13 7.72 -12.94 -10.51
CA HIS A 13 6.68 -12.84 -9.48
C HIS A 13 7.20 -12.14 -8.22
N PHE A 14 8.37 -12.53 -7.74
CA PHE A 14 9.03 -11.88 -6.61
C PHE A 14 9.28 -10.39 -6.87
N TYR A 15 9.93 -10.01 -7.98
CA TYR A 15 10.15 -8.60 -8.31
C TYR A 15 8.84 -7.82 -8.50
N SER A 16 7.81 -8.45 -9.05
CA SER A 16 6.49 -7.81 -9.20
C SER A 16 5.90 -7.42 -7.84
N LEU A 17 6.05 -8.28 -6.81
CA LEU A 17 5.59 -8.00 -5.46
C LEU A 17 6.35 -6.81 -4.84
N PHE A 18 7.69 -6.78 -4.95
CA PHE A 18 8.48 -5.64 -4.44
C PHE A 18 8.19 -4.35 -5.19
N LEU A 19 8.11 -4.40 -6.51
CA LEU A 19 7.79 -3.25 -7.34
C LEU A 19 6.39 -2.71 -7.00
N SER A 20 5.40 -3.59 -6.84
CA SER A 20 4.04 -3.20 -6.48
C SER A 20 3.98 -2.49 -5.12
N ARG A 21 4.74 -2.98 -4.14
CA ARG A 21 4.88 -2.37 -2.82
C ARG A 21 5.54 -0.98 -2.93
N ASP A 22 6.64 -0.88 -3.65
CA ASP A 22 7.38 0.38 -3.80
C ASP A 22 6.55 1.44 -4.56
N ILE A 23 5.73 1.01 -5.52
CA ILE A 23 4.73 1.87 -6.15
C ILE A 23 3.69 2.34 -5.12
N CYS A 24 3.14 1.46 -4.28
CA CYS A 24 2.21 1.88 -3.22
C CYS A 24 2.83 2.89 -2.24
N ILE A 25 4.10 2.67 -1.86
CA ILE A 25 4.88 3.59 -1.03
C ILE A 25 4.95 4.98 -1.68
N LEU A 26 5.37 5.03 -2.94
CA LEU A 26 5.51 6.27 -3.69
C LEU A 26 4.17 6.96 -3.97
N PHE A 27 3.08 6.22 -4.17
CA PHE A 27 1.76 6.82 -4.30
C PHE A 27 1.24 7.36 -2.98
N GLY A 28 1.42 6.64 -1.87
CA GLY A 28 0.97 7.08 -0.56
C GLY A 28 1.65 8.36 -0.09
N GLY A 29 2.99 8.40 -0.15
CA GLY A 29 3.73 9.61 0.21
C GLY A 29 3.39 10.79 -0.70
N GLY A 30 3.26 10.56 -2.00
CA GLY A 30 2.91 11.60 -2.97
C GLY A 30 1.52 12.16 -2.72
N LEU A 31 0.56 11.31 -2.38
CA LEU A 31 -0.79 11.72 -1.98
C LEU A 31 -0.76 12.62 -0.74
N LEU A 32 0.05 12.28 0.26
CA LEU A 32 0.17 13.09 1.47
C LEU A 32 0.84 14.45 1.19
N ILE A 33 1.89 14.49 0.35
CA ILE A 33 2.50 15.73 -0.11
C ILE A 33 1.45 16.61 -0.78
N CYS A 34 0.72 16.07 -1.76
CA CYS A 34 -0.35 16.79 -2.46
C CYS A 34 -1.44 17.32 -1.50
N ALA A 35 -1.81 16.54 -0.47
CA ALA A 35 -2.77 16.97 0.53
C ALA A 35 -2.25 18.13 1.38
N VAL A 36 -0.98 18.08 1.82
CA VAL A 36 -0.31 19.16 2.55
C VAL A 36 -0.21 20.42 1.70
N GLU A 37 0.23 20.29 0.44
CA GLU A 37 0.35 21.43 -0.45
C GLU A 37 -0.99 22.10 -0.73
N PHE A 38 -2.03 21.30 -0.96
CA PHE A 38 -3.38 21.82 -1.12
C PHE A 38 -3.86 22.52 0.15
N ALA A 39 -3.58 21.95 1.33
CA ALA A 39 -3.92 22.54 2.62
C ALA A 39 -3.21 23.91 2.84
N MET A 40 -1.95 24.02 2.41
CA MET A 40 -1.15 25.22 2.62
C MET A 40 -1.40 26.30 1.57
N TRP A 41 -1.53 25.94 0.29
CA TRP A 41 -1.50 26.89 -0.84
C TRP A 41 -2.70 26.81 -1.78
N GLU A 42 -3.65 25.90 -1.57
CA GLU A 42 -4.78 25.65 -2.48
C GLU A 42 -4.33 25.29 -3.91
N LYS A 43 -3.12 24.76 -4.03
CA LYS A 43 -2.51 24.31 -5.28
C LYS A 43 -1.86 22.96 -5.03
N ILE A 44 -1.84 22.16 -6.08
CA ILE A 44 -1.12 20.89 -6.10
C ILE A 44 0.05 21.07 -7.07
N PHE A 45 1.27 21.03 -6.58
CA PHE A 45 2.47 20.99 -7.38
C PHE A 45 2.76 19.54 -7.75
N LEU A 46 2.63 19.25 -9.04
CA LEU A 46 3.03 17.97 -9.61
C LEU A 46 4.09 18.24 -10.68
N PRO A 47 5.34 17.80 -10.49
CA PRO A 47 6.38 17.93 -11.51
C PRO A 47 5.96 17.15 -12.77
N LYS A 48 5.95 17.82 -13.94
CA LYS A 48 5.48 17.22 -15.20
C LYS A 48 6.62 16.75 -16.11
N GLU A 49 7.80 17.32 -15.95
CA GLU A 49 8.96 17.05 -16.77
C GLU A 49 10.06 16.41 -15.92
N LEU A 50 11.01 15.75 -16.59
CA LEU A 50 12.18 15.20 -15.92
C LEU A 50 13.03 16.35 -15.37
N SER A 51 12.89 16.63 -14.08
CA SER A 51 13.59 17.73 -13.39
C SER A 51 14.11 17.29 -12.03
N LEU A 52 15.00 18.10 -11.43
CA LEU A 52 15.45 17.90 -10.06
C LEU A 52 14.29 17.94 -9.06
N GLU A 53 13.24 18.71 -9.37
CA GLU A 53 12.01 18.77 -8.56
C GLU A 53 11.25 17.45 -8.59
N LEU A 54 11.19 16.79 -9.76
CA LEU A 54 10.62 15.45 -9.86
C LEU A 54 11.41 14.44 -9.03
N ILE A 55 12.75 14.45 -9.14
CA ILE A 55 13.60 13.55 -8.35
C ILE A 55 13.39 13.78 -6.85
N GLY A 56 13.39 15.04 -6.42
CA GLY A 56 13.12 15.42 -5.03
C GLY A 56 11.73 14.96 -4.57
N PHE A 57 10.70 15.19 -5.40
CA PHE A 57 9.33 14.75 -5.12
C PHE A 57 9.25 13.23 -4.94
N LEU A 58 9.84 12.46 -5.85
CA LEU A 58 9.84 10.99 -5.78
C LEU A 58 10.57 10.47 -4.53
N LEU A 59 11.71 11.06 -4.19
CA LEU A 59 12.48 10.68 -2.99
C LEU A 59 11.72 10.99 -1.70
N VAL A 60 11.23 12.23 -1.55
CA VAL A 60 10.47 12.64 -0.36
C VAL A 60 9.19 11.82 -0.25
N SER A 61 8.51 11.60 -1.37
CA SER A 61 7.35 10.74 -1.45
C SER A 61 7.65 9.32 -0.96
N TYR A 62 8.74 8.71 -1.44
CA TYR A 62 9.09 7.35 -1.04
C TYR A 62 9.35 7.24 0.47
N PHE A 63 10.16 8.14 1.05
CA PHE A 63 10.43 8.14 2.49
C PHE A 63 9.18 8.43 3.32
N LEU A 64 8.32 9.33 2.88
CA LEU A 64 7.06 9.63 3.56
C LEU A 64 6.10 8.42 3.50
N GLY A 65 6.04 7.74 2.36
CA GLY A 65 5.27 6.50 2.21
C GLY A 65 5.77 5.37 3.11
N LEU A 66 7.09 5.23 3.28
CA LEU A 66 7.67 4.29 4.23
C LEU A 66 7.25 4.60 5.66
N ALA A 67 7.33 5.87 6.08
CA ALA A 67 6.90 6.29 7.41
C ALA A 67 5.40 6.01 7.64
N ILE A 68 4.55 6.23 6.64
CA ILE A 68 3.11 5.90 6.73
C ILE A 68 2.89 4.39 6.83
N SER A 69 3.67 3.58 6.10
CA SER A 69 3.64 2.12 6.23
C SER A 69 3.99 1.68 7.66
N GLU A 70 5.06 2.22 8.23
CA GLU A 70 5.46 1.89 9.61
C GLU A 70 4.40 2.30 10.63
N LEU A 71 3.78 3.48 10.47
CA LEU A 71 2.67 3.91 11.31
C LEU A 71 1.48 2.93 11.22
N GLY A 72 1.18 2.43 10.01
CA GLY A 72 0.14 1.43 9.81
C GLY A 72 0.38 0.12 10.57
N ASP A 73 1.64 -0.31 10.69
CA ASP A 73 2.01 -1.47 11.51
C ASP A 73 1.89 -1.15 13.00
N TRP A 74 2.34 0.05 13.41
CA TRP A 74 2.29 0.47 14.80
C TRP A 74 0.85 0.57 15.34
N PHE A 75 -0.08 1.04 14.51
CA PHE A 75 -1.52 1.07 14.83
C PHE A 75 -2.21 -0.29 14.62
N ASN A 76 -1.49 -1.32 14.19
CA ASN A 76 -1.99 -2.67 13.94
C ASN A 76 -3.28 -2.70 13.09
N ILE A 77 -3.31 -1.91 12.02
CA ILE A 77 -4.55 -1.64 11.27
C ILE A 77 -5.05 -2.89 10.54
N LEU A 78 -4.13 -3.75 10.12
CA LEU A 78 -4.41 -4.95 9.34
C LEU A 78 -4.09 -6.26 10.07
N GLY A 79 -3.36 -6.24 11.19
CA GLY A 79 -2.82 -7.45 11.82
C GLY A 79 -1.39 -7.75 11.39
N GLU A 80 -0.65 -8.50 12.20
CA GLU A 80 0.67 -9.02 11.82
C GLU A 80 0.51 -10.17 10.82
N MET A 81 0.98 -9.97 9.58
CA MET A 81 1.20 -11.09 8.67
C MET A 81 2.26 -12.02 9.27
N LYS A 82 1.85 -13.24 9.63
CA LYS A 82 2.77 -14.29 10.04
C LYS A 82 3.15 -15.13 8.85
N LEU A 83 4.41 -15.55 8.81
CA LEU A 83 4.84 -16.53 7.83
C LEU A 83 4.08 -17.85 8.08
N PRO A 84 3.66 -18.59 7.04
CA PRO A 84 3.06 -19.91 7.23
C PRO A 84 4.01 -20.83 7.98
N GLU A 85 3.46 -21.64 8.90
CA GLU A 85 4.24 -22.61 9.66
C GLU A 85 4.94 -23.59 8.71
N GLY A 86 6.26 -23.71 8.81
CA GLY A 86 7.08 -24.57 7.95
C GLY A 86 8.07 -23.83 7.06
N TYR A 87 7.88 -22.52 6.85
CA TYR A 87 8.83 -21.70 6.09
C TYR A 87 9.73 -20.88 7.02
N GLN A 88 10.99 -20.73 6.64
CA GLN A 88 11.95 -19.87 7.34
C GLN A 88 11.97 -18.44 6.78
N SER A 89 11.52 -18.26 5.55
CA SER A 89 11.50 -16.96 4.89
C SER A 89 10.35 -16.85 3.89
N PHE A 90 9.88 -15.62 3.67
CA PHE A 90 8.84 -15.32 2.68
C PHE A 90 9.29 -15.69 1.26
N PHE A 91 10.59 -15.60 1.01
CA PHE A 91 11.22 -16.02 -0.24
C PHE A 91 10.94 -17.51 -0.53
N LEU A 92 11.22 -18.39 0.43
CA LEU A 92 10.99 -19.83 0.25
C LEU A 92 9.50 -20.15 0.07
N PHE A 93 8.63 -19.38 0.72
CA PHE A 93 7.18 -19.52 0.55
C PHE A 93 6.71 -19.15 -0.86
N ILE A 94 7.19 -18.03 -1.41
CA ILE A 94 6.85 -17.61 -2.78
C ILE A 94 7.41 -18.58 -3.82
N GLN A 95 8.64 -19.08 -3.61
CA GLN A 95 9.24 -20.07 -4.48
C GLN A 95 8.39 -21.35 -4.51
N ASP A 96 8.04 -21.90 -3.36
CA ASP A 96 7.21 -23.10 -3.27
C ASP A 96 5.80 -22.90 -3.84
N MET A 97 5.19 -21.72 -3.62
CA MET A 97 3.92 -21.34 -4.24
C MET A 97 3.99 -21.34 -5.77
N THR A 98 5.12 -20.90 -6.34
CA THR A 98 5.30 -20.84 -7.80
C THR A 98 5.59 -22.23 -8.39
N GLU A 99 6.29 -23.09 -7.66
CA GLU A 99 6.64 -24.44 -8.11
C GLU A 99 5.46 -25.41 -7.99
N ASN A 100 4.60 -25.25 -6.96
CA ASN A 100 3.59 -26.25 -6.60
C ASN A 100 2.13 -25.83 -6.86
N TYR A 101 1.85 -24.55 -7.15
CA TYR A 101 0.49 -24.06 -7.37
C TYR A 101 0.31 -23.44 -8.76
N ASN A 102 -0.93 -23.47 -9.26
CA ASN A 102 -1.29 -22.92 -10.56
C ASN A 102 -1.12 -21.38 -10.56
N ASP A 103 -0.63 -20.81 -11.66
CA ASP A 103 -0.48 -19.37 -11.88
C ASP A 103 -1.72 -18.55 -11.50
N ASN A 104 -2.94 -19.11 -11.67
CA ASN A 104 -4.17 -18.43 -11.27
C ASN A 104 -4.30 -18.22 -9.76
N VAL A 105 -3.80 -19.17 -8.95
CA VAL A 105 -3.78 -19.08 -7.49
C VAL A 105 -2.71 -18.09 -7.06
N LEU A 106 -1.53 -18.16 -7.67
CA LEU A 106 -0.41 -17.24 -7.43
C LEU A 106 -0.81 -15.78 -7.75
N ASN A 107 -1.31 -15.52 -8.95
CA ASN A 107 -1.77 -14.19 -9.36
C ASN A 107 -2.85 -13.62 -8.43
N ARG A 108 -3.75 -14.48 -7.93
CA ARG A 108 -4.79 -14.08 -6.98
C ARG A 108 -4.17 -13.71 -5.63
N TYR A 109 -3.21 -14.49 -5.16
CA TYR A 109 -2.48 -14.23 -3.92
C TYR A 109 -1.68 -12.92 -3.99
N GLU A 110 -0.92 -12.70 -5.07
CA GLU A 110 -0.17 -11.46 -5.32
C GLU A 110 -1.08 -10.24 -5.37
N ARG A 111 -2.24 -10.36 -6.04
CA ARG A 111 -3.25 -9.31 -6.07
C ARG A 111 -3.73 -8.95 -4.67
N TYR A 112 -3.94 -9.93 -3.79
CA TYR A 112 -4.34 -9.63 -2.42
C TYR A 112 -3.23 -8.95 -1.62
N ILE A 113 -1.96 -9.31 -1.84
CA ILE A 113 -0.82 -8.61 -1.22
C ILE A 113 -0.77 -7.16 -1.69
N PHE A 114 -0.95 -6.93 -2.99
CA PHE A 114 -1.01 -5.59 -3.54
C PHE A 114 -2.16 -4.76 -2.92
N VAL A 115 -3.38 -5.30 -2.90
CA VAL A 115 -4.53 -4.63 -2.28
C VAL A 115 -4.28 -4.36 -0.80
N MET A 116 -3.62 -5.28 -0.11
CA MET A 116 -3.25 -5.08 1.29
C MET A 116 -2.30 -3.88 1.45
N ASN A 117 -1.21 -3.85 0.69
CA ASN A 117 -0.23 -2.76 0.70
C ASN A 117 -0.87 -1.43 0.30
N ALA A 118 -1.71 -1.42 -0.74
CA ALA A 118 -2.41 -0.24 -1.19
C ALA A 118 -3.35 0.29 -0.10
N GLY A 119 -4.16 -0.57 0.53
CA GLY A 119 -5.05 -0.11 1.60
C GLY A 119 -4.34 0.34 2.86
N LYS A 120 -3.21 -0.30 3.20
CA LYS A 120 -2.36 0.17 4.30
C LYS A 120 -1.78 1.54 3.98
N ILE A 121 -1.07 1.66 2.87
CA ILE A 121 -0.25 2.85 2.60
C ILE A 121 -1.09 3.97 2.01
N VAL A 122 -1.75 3.73 0.88
CA VAL A 122 -2.57 4.74 0.18
C VAL A 122 -3.82 5.08 1.00
N GLY A 123 -4.44 4.06 1.62
CA GLY A 123 -5.59 4.27 2.50
C GLY A 123 -5.26 5.15 3.71
N LEU A 124 -4.16 4.84 4.42
CA LEU A 124 -3.71 5.70 5.54
C LEU A 124 -3.30 7.08 5.08
N SER A 125 -2.56 7.19 3.98
CA SER A 125 -2.15 8.48 3.42
C SER A 125 -3.36 9.36 3.12
N SER A 126 -4.44 8.76 2.60
CA SER A 126 -5.70 9.46 2.34
C SER A 126 -6.34 9.98 3.64
N LEU A 127 -6.44 9.13 4.66
CA LEU A 127 -7.02 9.53 5.96
C LEU A 127 -6.17 10.60 6.66
N PHE A 128 -4.85 10.43 6.70
CA PHE A 128 -3.95 11.45 7.26
C PHE A 128 -4.00 12.75 6.46
N GLY A 129 -4.04 12.67 5.13
CA GLY A 129 -4.20 13.83 4.26
C GLY A 129 -5.49 14.59 4.58
N ALA A 130 -6.61 13.90 4.76
CA ALA A 130 -7.86 14.52 5.18
C ALA A 130 -7.75 15.21 6.55
N VAL A 131 -7.12 14.55 7.54
CA VAL A 131 -6.88 15.13 8.87
C VAL A 131 -6.01 16.39 8.77
N VAL A 132 -4.93 16.37 7.99
CA VAL A 132 -4.07 17.53 7.76
C VAL A 132 -4.86 18.69 7.17
N ILE A 133 -5.66 18.43 6.13
CA ILE A 133 -6.48 19.47 5.49
C ILE A 133 -7.49 20.07 6.50
N ILE A 134 -8.16 19.23 7.30
CA ILE A 134 -9.08 19.68 8.36
C ILE A 134 -8.34 20.53 9.39
N MET A 135 -7.17 20.10 9.86
CA MET A 135 -6.38 20.86 10.84
C MET A 135 -5.99 22.24 10.30
N PHE A 136 -5.54 22.33 9.05
CA PHE A 136 -5.23 23.61 8.42
C PHE A 136 -6.47 24.50 8.26
N ALA A 137 -7.62 23.92 7.89
CA ALA A 137 -8.89 24.65 7.82
C ALA A 137 -9.30 25.21 9.20
N LEU A 138 -9.16 24.42 10.27
CA LEU A 138 -9.43 24.86 11.64
C LEU A 138 -8.48 25.98 12.09
N ILE A 139 -7.19 25.86 11.81
CA ILE A 139 -6.20 26.91 12.09
C ILE A 139 -6.60 28.21 11.36
N ARG A 140 -6.88 28.14 10.06
CA ARG A 140 -7.28 29.32 9.27
C ARG A 140 -8.56 29.97 9.80
N PHE A 141 -9.51 29.16 10.27
CA PHE A 141 -10.73 29.62 10.92
C PHE A 141 -10.45 30.33 12.25
N ILE A 142 -9.64 29.74 13.14
CA ILE A 142 -9.27 30.34 14.44
C ILE A 142 -8.58 31.70 14.24
N PHE A 143 -7.72 31.81 13.24
CA PHE A 143 -7.00 33.05 12.92
C PHE A 143 -7.79 34.01 11.99
N ASN A 144 -9.06 33.72 11.69
CA ASN A 144 -9.92 34.54 10.82
C ASN A 144 -9.29 34.91 9.45
N THR A 145 -8.45 34.03 8.91
CA THR A 145 -7.71 34.31 7.66
C THR A 145 -8.52 33.96 6.42
N LYS A 146 -9.29 32.86 6.46
CA LYS A 146 -10.06 32.40 5.30
C LYS A 146 -11.11 31.35 5.69
N ILE A 147 -12.28 31.40 5.05
CA ILE A 147 -13.33 30.37 5.17
C ILE A 147 -13.00 29.22 4.21
N PRO A 148 -13.17 27.95 4.61
CA PRO A 148 -12.96 26.80 3.73
C PRO A 148 -13.87 26.87 2.49
N THR A 149 -13.30 26.58 1.32
CA THR A 149 -14.07 26.56 0.07
C THR A 149 -14.80 25.23 -0.13
N VAL A 150 -15.71 25.16 -1.11
CA VAL A 150 -16.43 23.92 -1.43
C VAL A 150 -15.46 22.83 -1.90
N GLU A 151 -14.42 23.19 -2.64
CA GLU A 151 -13.38 22.25 -3.10
C GLU A 151 -12.65 21.60 -1.93
N TYR A 152 -12.39 22.37 -0.86
CA TYR A 152 -11.82 21.87 0.40
C TYR A 152 -12.67 20.76 1.00
N ILE A 153 -13.97 21.02 1.13
CA ILE A 153 -14.93 20.09 1.72
C ILE A 153 -15.00 18.83 0.85
N LEU A 154 -15.11 18.97 -0.47
CA LEU A 154 -15.18 17.85 -1.40
C LEU A 154 -13.91 17.00 -1.36
N LEU A 155 -12.73 17.60 -1.32
CA LEU A 155 -11.47 16.87 -1.25
C LEU A 155 -11.36 16.08 0.06
N VAL A 156 -11.70 16.69 1.20
CA VAL A 156 -11.70 16.01 2.51
C VAL A 156 -12.65 14.82 2.49
N PHE A 157 -13.89 14.99 2.03
CA PHE A 157 -14.83 13.87 1.95
C PHE A 157 -14.35 12.77 1.01
N SER A 158 -13.76 13.13 -0.14
CA SER A 158 -13.20 12.16 -1.09
C SER A 158 -12.08 11.35 -0.46
N LEU A 159 -11.14 12.00 0.23
CA LEU A 159 -10.03 11.35 0.91
C LEU A 159 -10.49 10.45 2.07
N LEU A 160 -11.49 10.89 2.85
CA LEU A 160 -12.06 10.10 3.94
C LEU A 160 -12.76 8.83 3.41
N ILE A 161 -13.63 8.99 2.41
CA ILE A 161 -14.38 7.87 1.81
C ILE A 161 -13.41 6.90 1.13
N TYR A 162 -12.49 7.42 0.32
CA TYR A 162 -11.50 6.60 -0.39
C TYR A 162 -10.57 5.88 0.58
N GLY A 163 -10.04 6.59 1.59
CA GLY A 163 -9.17 6.00 2.61
C GLY A 163 -9.87 4.90 3.41
N ALA A 164 -11.10 5.14 3.86
CA ALA A 164 -11.89 4.14 4.58
C ALA A 164 -12.20 2.91 3.70
N PHE A 165 -12.58 3.12 2.44
CA PHE A 165 -12.83 2.04 1.49
C PHE A 165 -11.59 1.18 1.28
N MET A 166 -10.44 1.81 1.05
CA MET A 166 -9.17 1.12 0.79
C MET A 166 -8.72 0.30 2.00
N ILE A 167 -8.85 0.83 3.22
CA ILE A 167 -8.54 0.08 4.46
C ILE A 167 -9.51 -1.10 4.63
N PHE A 168 -10.81 -0.91 4.39
CA PHE A 168 -11.79 -1.98 4.50
C PHE A 168 -11.51 -3.12 3.51
N ASP A 169 -11.23 -2.80 2.25
CA ASP A 169 -10.93 -3.79 1.22
C ASP A 169 -9.60 -4.51 1.48
N SER A 170 -8.63 -3.79 2.04
CA SER A 170 -7.36 -4.37 2.51
C SER A 170 -7.55 -5.32 3.69
N ARG A 171 -8.42 -5.01 4.66
CA ARG A 171 -8.76 -5.94 5.77
C ARG A 171 -9.42 -7.22 5.25
N LYS A 172 -10.31 -7.10 4.26
CA LYS A 172 -10.92 -8.26 3.61
C LYS A 172 -9.88 -9.11 2.90
N SER A 173 -8.97 -8.47 2.15
CA SER A 173 -7.88 -9.15 1.44
C SER A 173 -6.90 -9.83 2.40
N TYR A 174 -6.56 -9.18 3.51
CA TYR A 174 -5.74 -9.75 4.58
C TYR A 174 -6.37 -11.03 5.15
N LYS A 175 -7.69 -11.01 5.40
CA LYS A 175 -8.39 -12.21 5.89
C LYS A 175 -8.28 -13.37 4.90
N ILE A 176 -8.45 -13.10 3.60
CA ILE A 176 -8.36 -14.12 2.55
C ILE A 176 -6.92 -14.65 2.43
N ILE A 177 -5.91 -13.78 2.48
CA ILE A 177 -4.50 -14.19 2.49
C ILE A 177 -4.23 -15.14 3.65
N ARG A 178 -4.69 -14.77 4.85
CA ARG A 178 -4.49 -15.57 6.05
C ARG A 178 -5.18 -16.94 5.95
N GLU A 179 -6.44 -16.97 5.52
CA GLU A 179 -7.17 -18.22 5.27
C GLU A 179 -6.45 -19.11 4.22
N THR A 180 -5.89 -18.48 3.19
CA THR A 180 -5.10 -19.18 2.16
C THR A 180 -3.81 -19.75 2.74
N GLN A 181 -3.05 -18.95 3.49
CA GLN A 181 -1.82 -19.38 4.18
C GLN A 181 -2.07 -20.52 5.17
N ASP A 182 -3.14 -20.44 5.95
CA ASP A 182 -3.52 -21.49 6.91
C ASP A 182 -3.90 -22.78 6.17
N SER A 183 -4.64 -22.69 5.06
CA SER A 183 -5.00 -23.87 4.24
C SER A 183 -3.79 -24.55 3.60
N LEU A 184 -2.84 -23.76 3.10
CA LEU A 184 -1.58 -24.22 2.52
C LEU A 184 -0.71 -24.90 3.59
N ALA A 185 -0.59 -24.30 4.77
CA ALA A 185 0.14 -24.88 5.89
C ALA A 185 -0.42 -26.24 6.32
N ILE A 186 -1.75 -26.40 6.32
CA ILE A 186 -2.42 -27.68 6.61
C ILE A 186 -2.11 -28.72 5.53
N GLU A 187 -2.18 -28.34 4.25
CA GLU A 187 -1.86 -29.24 3.13
C GLU A 187 -0.41 -29.74 3.20
N ILE A 188 0.54 -28.84 3.47
CA ILE A 188 1.97 -29.17 3.61
C ILE A 188 2.20 -30.11 4.80
N LYS A 189 1.60 -29.82 5.97
CA LYS A 189 1.67 -30.73 7.12
C LYS A 189 1.17 -32.12 6.77
N SER A 190 0.04 -32.23 6.04
CA SER A 190 -0.51 -33.54 5.64
C SER A 190 0.36 -34.31 4.65
N LYS A 191 1.22 -33.64 3.87
CA LYS A 191 2.17 -34.29 2.95
C LYS A 191 3.46 -34.74 3.66
N LEU A 192 3.79 -34.15 4.80
CA LEU A 192 4.99 -34.44 5.58
C LEU A 192 4.76 -35.44 6.73
N GLY A 193 3.51 -35.82 7.03
CA GLY A 193 3.17 -36.85 8.03
C GLY A 193 1.69 -36.89 8.39
#